data_AF-A0A9D2FBQ4-F1
#
_entry.id   AF-A0A9D2FBQ4-F1
#
_cell.length_a   1.000
_cell.length_b   1.000
_cell.length_c   1.000
_cell.angle_alpha   90.00
_cell.angle_beta   90.00
_cell.angle_gamma   90.00
#
_symmetry.space_group_name_H-M   'P 1'
#
loop_
_entity.id
_entity.type
_entity.pdbx_description
1 polymer ?
#
loop_
_entity_poly.entity_id
_entity_poly.type
_entity_poly.pdbx_seq_one_letter_code
_entity_poly.pdbx_strand_id
1 'polypeptide(L)'
;MSLLNDVIDVVKDATGSVGKKADQVIGISKVKMKTVRINSDLRAVYEKLGSAVYHMQKQKYVNEELIASMTEEIDELLYQLSEANEELGKLKNVRVCSCCGASNPGDSMYCAKCGNQIKKDFEDYSAETDSTVEIQDDKKEEDLQQ
;
A
#
# COMPACT_ATOMS: atom_id res chain seq x y z
N MET A 1 44.53 -40.06 -6.01
CA MET A 1 43.22 -39.94 -5.36
C MET A 1 43.10 -38.55 -4.74
N SER A 2 42.71 -37.53 -5.51
CA SER A 2 42.46 -36.18 -4.99
C SER A 2 41.62 -35.37 -5.97
N LEU A 3 40.38 -35.82 -6.22
CA LEU A 3 39.36 -35.07 -6.96
C LEU A 3 38.00 -35.07 -6.23
N LEU A 4 37.95 -35.64 -5.02
CA LEU A 4 36.74 -35.73 -4.19
C LEU A 4 36.83 -34.91 -2.89
N ASN A 5 38.03 -34.50 -2.46
CA ASN A 5 38.18 -33.69 -1.25
C ASN A 5 37.83 -32.21 -1.50
N ASP A 6 38.16 -31.65 -2.67
CA ASP A 6 37.85 -30.23 -2.97
C ASP A 6 36.36 -29.97 -3.20
N VAL A 7 35.58 -30.99 -3.61
CA VAL A 7 34.12 -30.86 -3.80
C VAL A 7 33.37 -30.96 -2.47
N ILE A 8 33.90 -31.71 -1.51
CA ILE A 8 33.29 -31.86 -0.17
C ILE A 8 33.46 -30.58 0.66
N ASP A 9 34.56 -29.85 0.48
CA ASP A 9 34.76 -28.57 1.16
C ASP A 9 33.82 -27.46 0.63
N VAL A 10 33.48 -27.47 -0.67
CA VAL A 10 32.48 -26.56 -1.25
C VAL A 10 31.05 -26.89 -0.79
N VAL A 11 30.76 -28.15 -0.47
CA VAL A 11 29.44 -28.58 0.03
C VAL A 11 29.24 -28.23 1.51
N LYS A 12 30.31 -28.13 2.31
CA LYS A 12 30.24 -27.76 3.73
C LYS A 12 29.87 -26.29 3.97
N ASP A 13 30.23 -25.39 3.05
CA ASP A 13 29.87 -23.95 3.17
C ASP A 13 28.55 -23.58 2.46
N ALA A 14 27.97 -24.49 1.66
CA ALA A 14 26.79 -24.20 0.84
C ALA A 14 25.44 -24.68 1.43
N THR A 15 25.43 -25.29 2.62
CA THR A 15 24.23 -25.95 3.16
C THR A 15 23.22 -25.00 3.84
N GLY A 16 23.58 -23.73 4.11
CA GLY A 16 22.71 -22.79 4.83
C GLY A 16 22.18 -21.59 4.03
N SER A 17 22.79 -21.25 2.89
CA SER A 17 22.58 -19.95 2.23
C SER A 17 21.76 -20.03 0.93
N VAL A 18 21.77 -21.16 0.23
CA VAL A 18 21.01 -21.35 -1.03
C VAL A 18 19.51 -21.53 -0.76
N GLY A 19 19.13 -22.33 0.25
CA GLY A 19 17.72 -22.57 0.61
C GLY A 19 17.01 -21.31 1.11
N LYS A 20 17.64 -20.54 2.00
CA LYS A 20 17.06 -19.30 2.57
C LYS A 20 16.76 -18.23 1.51
N LYS A 21 17.59 -18.13 0.47
CA LYS A 21 17.35 -17.20 -0.64
C LYS A 21 16.20 -17.66 -1.54
N ALA A 22 16.07 -18.96 -1.78
CA ALA A 22 14.96 -19.52 -2.56
C ALA A 22 13.61 -19.31 -1.86
N ASP A 23 13.53 -19.58 -0.55
CA ASP A 23 12.31 -19.37 0.25
C ASP A 23 11.88 -17.90 0.29
N GLN A 24 12.84 -16.98 0.42
CA GLN A 24 12.58 -15.53 0.38
C GLN A 24 11.99 -15.09 -0.97
N VAL A 25 12.51 -15.62 -2.08
CA VAL A 25 12.01 -15.30 -3.44
C VAL A 25 10.58 -15.83 -3.64
N ILE A 26 10.29 -17.05 -3.17
CA ILE A 26 8.93 -17.63 -3.23
C ILE A 26 7.96 -16.80 -2.38
N GLY A 27 8.37 -16.42 -1.16
CA GLY A 27 7.59 -15.53 -0.29
C GLY A 27 7.26 -14.21 -0.98
N ILE A 28 8.26 -13.54 -1.55
CA ILE A 28 8.09 -12.29 -2.31
C ILE A 28 7.11 -12.47 -3.46
N SER A 29 7.25 -13.55 -4.23
CA SER A 29 6.37 -13.83 -5.38
C SER A 29 4.92 -14.00 -4.94
N LYS A 30 4.68 -14.77 -3.87
CA LYS A 30 3.35 -15.01 -3.31
C LYS A 30 2.67 -13.71 -2.87
N VAL A 31 3.39 -12.88 -2.12
CA VAL A 31 2.86 -11.58 -1.64
C VAL A 31 2.60 -10.64 -2.81
N LYS A 32 3.47 -10.62 -3.82
CA LYS A 32 3.27 -9.81 -5.02
C LYS A 32 2.05 -10.25 -5.82
N MET A 33 1.79 -11.56 -5.92
CA MET A 33 0.56 -12.07 -6.56
C MET A 33 -0.70 -11.64 -5.80
N LYS A 34 -0.70 -11.69 -4.46
CA LYS A 34 -1.80 -11.15 -3.65
C LYS A 34 -2.03 -9.67 -3.96
N THR A 35 -0.95 -8.87 -3.99
CA THR A 35 -0.99 -7.43 -4.29
C THR A 35 -1.62 -7.16 -5.65
N VAL A 36 -1.23 -7.91 -6.69
CA VAL A 36 -1.81 -7.78 -8.05
C VAL A 36 -3.29 -8.10 -8.06
N ARG A 37 -3.71 -9.17 -7.37
CA ARG A 37 -5.11 -9.56 -7.27
C ARG A 37 -5.94 -8.49 -6.57
N ILE A 38 -5.51 -8.03 -5.39
CA ILE A 38 -6.22 -6.98 -4.63
C ILE A 38 -6.35 -5.70 -5.45
N ASN A 39 -5.32 -5.30 -6.20
CA ASN A 39 -5.40 -4.14 -7.10
C ASN A 39 -6.41 -4.33 -8.24
N SER A 40 -6.53 -5.56 -8.78
CA SER A 40 -7.54 -5.89 -9.78
C SER A 40 -8.95 -5.81 -9.20
N ASP A 41 -9.13 -6.32 -7.99
CA ASP A 41 -10.41 -6.32 -7.28
C ASP A 41 -10.82 -4.87 -6.93
N LEU A 42 -9.90 -4.06 -6.39
CA LEU A 42 -10.10 -2.61 -6.17
C LEU A 42 -10.58 -1.91 -7.42
N ARG A 43 -9.90 -2.12 -8.55
CA ARG A 43 -10.28 -1.51 -9.83
C ARG A 43 -11.70 -1.90 -10.23
N ALA A 44 -12.07 -3.17 -10.07
CA ALA A 44 -13.41 -3.64 -10.39
C ALA A 44 -14.48 -3.00 -9.49
N VAL A 45 -14.22 -2.85 -8.18
CA VAL A 45 -15.17 -2.20 -7.26
C VAL A 45 -15.29 -0.70 -7.56
N TYR A 46 -14.18 0.00 -7.81
CA TYR A 46 -14.22 1.41 -8.25
C TYR A 46 -15.02 1.60 -9.54
N GLU A 47 -14.80 0.76 -10.55
CA GLU A 47 -15.52 0.82 -11.83
C GLU A 47 -17.03 0.57 -11.63
N LYS A 48 -17.39 -0.42 -10.80
CA LYS A 48 -18.79 -0.68 -10.46
C LYS A 48 -19.40 0.49 -9.69
N LEU A 49 -18.70 1.05 -8.71
CA LEU A 49 -19.20 2.15 -7.87
C LEU A 49 -19.46 3.39 -8.72
N GLY A 50 -18.49 3.77 -9.56
CA GLY A 50 -18.63 4.89 -10.49
C GLY A 50 -19.80 4.69 -11.46
N SER A 51 -19.97 3.47 -11.99
CA SER A 51 -21.11 3.13 -12.85
C SER A 51 -22.45 3.24 -12.12
N ALA A 52 -22.52 2.70 -10.90
CA ALA A 52 -23.72 2.73 -10.06
C ALA A 52 -24.14 4.17 -9.73
N VAL A 53 -23.19 4.99 -9.25
CA VAL A 53 -23.42 6.41 -8.92
C VAL A 53 -23.83 7.21 -10.15
N TYR A 54 -23.21 6.97 -11.30
CA TYR A 54 -23.59 7.63 -12.55
C TYR A 54 -25.05 7.33 -12.95
N HIS A 55 -25.46 6.06 -12.91
CA HIS A 55 -26.83 5.66 -13.25
C HIS A 55 -27.86 6.20 -12.24
N MET A 56 -27.54 6.15 -10.95
CA MET A 56 -28.32 6.76 -9.88
C MET A 56 -28.58 8.25 -10.14
N GLN A 57 -27.52 9.00 -10.46
CA GLN A 57 -27.62 10.43 -10.72
C GLN A 57 -28.44 10.74 -11.99
N LYS A 58 -28.33 9.90 -13.04
CA LYS A 58 -29.14 10.03 -14.26
C LYS A 58 -30.62 9.76 -14.00
N GLN A 59 -30.93 8.79 -13.15
CA GLN A 59 -32.29 8.39 -12.82
C GLN A 59 -32.92 9.23 -11.69
N LYS A 60 -32.17 10.17 -11.09
CA LYS A 60 -32.60 11.00 -9.95
C LYS A 60 -33.06 10.15 -8.75
N TYR A 61 -32.35 9.06 -8.51
CA TYR A 61 -32.54 8.16 -7.39
C TYR A 61 -31.17 7.84 -6.77
N VAL A 62 -31.12 7.70 -5.44
CA VAL A 62 -29.89 7.36 -4.72
C VAL A 62 -30.14 6.11 -3.90
N ASN A 63 -29.22 5.16 -4.00
CA ASN A 63 -29.16 4.01 -3.10
C ASN A 63 -27.92 4.15 -2.22
N GLU A 64 -28.09 4.78 -1.05
CA GLU A 64 -26.99 5.04 -0.10
C GLU A 64 -26.42 3.75 0.47
N GLU A 65 -27.25 2.72 0.70
CA GLU A 65 -26.82 1.42 1.23
C GLU A 65 -25.85 0.71 0.28
N LEU A 66 -26.15 0.74 -1.03
CA LEU A 66 -25.24 0.17 -2.05
C LEU A 66 -23.92 0.95 -2.12
N ILE A 67 -23.97 2.28 -2.07
CA ILE A 67 -22.76 3.12 -2.07
C ILE A 67 -21.92 2.83 -0.83
N ALA A 68 -22.54 2.77 0.35
CA ALA A 68 -21.87 2.48 1.61
C ALA A 68 -21.21 1.10 1.58
N SER A 69 -21.95 0.06 1.16
CA SER A 69 -21.43 -1.31 1.06
C SER A 69 -20.21 -1.41 0.14
N MET A 70 -20.23 -0.73 -1.02
CA MET A 70 -19.09 -0.75 -1.94
C MET A 70 -17.91 0.08 -1.43
N THR A 71 -18.17 1.13 -0.65
CA THR A 71 -17.13 1.94 -0.01
C THR A 71 -16.42 1.13 1.08
N GLU A 72 -17.19 0.41 1.91
CA GLU A 72 -16.63 -0.53 2.90
C GLU A 72 -15.79 -1.63 2.24
N GLU A 73 -16.25 -2.22 1.13
CA GLU A 73 -15.47 -3.20 0.36
C GLU A 73 -14.14 -2.61 -0.15
N ILE A 74 -14.14 -1.35 -0.60
CA ILE A 74 -12.91 -0.64 -1.01
C ILE A 74 -11.97 -0.47 0.18
N ASP A 75 -12.48 -0.04 1.34
CA ASP A 75 -11.68 0.19 2.54
C ASP A 75 -11.02 -1.11 3.04
N GLU A 76 -11.76 -2.22 3.03
CA GLU A 76 -11.22 -3.55 3.37
C GLU A 76 -10.11 -3.96 2.40
N LEU A 77 -10.30 -3.78 1.09
CA LEU A 77 -9.29 -4.11 0.10
C LEU A 77 -8.04 -3.22 0.23
N LEU A 78 -8.20 -1.92 0.52
CA LEU A 78 -7.09 -1.00 0.79
C LEU A 78 -6.31 -1.40 2.04
N TYR A 79 -7.00 -1.85 3.09
CA TYR A 79 -6.37 -2.37 4.31
C TYR A 79 -5.53 -3.63 4.00
N GLN A 80 -6.11 -4.60 3.28
CA GLN A 80 -5.39 -5.81 2.87
C GLN A 80 -4.20 -5.50 1.97
N LEU A 81 -4.33 -4.50 1.08
CA LEU A 81 -3.25 -4.03 0.23
C LEU A 81 -2.09 -3.47 1.06
N SER A 82 -2.41 -2.68 2.09
CA SER A 82 -1.41 -2.14 3.03
C SER A 82 -0.65 -3.25 3.75
N GLU A 83 -1.35 -4.24 4.31
CA GLU A 83 -0.72 -5.37 5.00
C GLU A 83 0.20 -6.18 4.07
N ALA A 84 -0.26 -6.47 2.85
CA ALA A 84 0.55 -7.18 1.86
C ALA A 84 1.81 -6.38 1.45
N ASN A 85 1.69 -5.06 1.31
CA ASN A 85 2.82 -4.20 0.99
C ASN A 85 3.83 -4.10 2.14
N GLU A 86 3.37 -4.11 3.39
CA GLU A 86 4.23 -4.15 4.57
C GLU A 86 5.00 -5.48 4.66
N GLU A 87 4.32 -6.60 4.44
CA GLU A 87 4.95 -7.93 4.34
C GLU A 87 6.03 -7.95 3.24
N LEU A 88 5.74 -7.36 2.08
CA LEU A 88 6.68 -7.25 0.98
C LEU A 88 7.91 -6.40 1.33
N GLY A 89 7.72 -5.30 2.07
CA GLY A 89 8.79 -4.43 2.56
C GLY A 89 9.74 -5.18 3.49
N LYS A 90 9.18 -5.92 4.45
CA LYS A 90 9.96 -6.77 5.39
C LYS A 90 10.76 -7.84 4.64
N LEU A 91 10.16 -8.52 3.67
CA LEU A 91 10.83 -9.57 2.89
C LEU A 91 11.96 -9.03 2.01
N LYS A 92 11.82 -7.82 1.47
CA LYS A 92 12.81 -7.20 0.57
C LYS A 92 13.83 -6.30 1.27
N ASN A 93 13.60 -5.95 2.52
CA ASN A 93 14.34 -4.92 3.25
C ASN A 93 14.39 -3.58 2.49
N VAL A 94 13.24 -3.17 1.93
CA VAL A 94 13.08 -1.89 1.21
C VAL A 94 11.83 -1.18 1.69
N ARG A 95 11.80 0.15 1.55
CA ARG A 95 10.58 0.94 1.77
C ARG A 95 9.60 0.71 0.63
N VAL A 96 8.45 0.12 0.98
CA VAL A 96 7.32 -0.08 0.07
C VAL A 96 6.19 0.84 0.50
N CYS A 97 5.57 1.53 -0.47
CA CYS A 97 4.39 2.35 -0.23
C CYS A 97 3.21 1.45 0.16
N SER A 98 2.61 1.70 1.33
CA SER A 98 1.43 0.97 1.81
C SER A 98 0.22 1.10 0.88
N CYS A 99 0.03 2.28 0.29
CA CYS A 99 -1.10 2.57 -0.60
C CYS A 99 -0.99 1.89 -1.98
N CYS A 100 0.18 1.90 -2.63
CA CYS A 100 0.29 1.45 -4.04
C CYS A 100 1.34 0.38 -4.33
N GLY A 101 2.09 -0.06 -3.31
CA GLY A 101 3.11 -1.11 -3.44
C GLY A 101 4.38 -0.73 -4.18
N ALA A 102 4.57 0.54 -4.54
CA ALA A 102 5.81 1.00 -5.16
C ALA A 102 6.98 0.96 -4.17
N SER A 103 8.16 0.57 -4.64
CA SER A 103 9.40 0.73 -3.89
C SER A 103 9.85 2.19 -3.95
N ASN A 104 10.29 2.74 -2.82
CA ASN A 104 10.78 4.10 -2.72
C ASN A 104 12.15 4.12 -2.01
N PRO A 105 12.99 5.14 -2.26
CA PRO A 105 14.19 5.40 -1.46
C PRO A 105 13.91 5.45 0.04
N GLY A 106 14.90 5.11 0.86
CA GLY A 106 14.73 4.96 2.32
C GLY A 106 14.33 6.26 3.04
N ASP A 107 14.74 7.40 2.49
CA ASP A 107 14.49 8.76 2.96
C ASP A 107 13.26 9.42 2.29
N SER A 108 12.49 8.68 1.49
CA SER A 108 11.31 9.23 0.82
C SER A 108 10.19 9.51 1.81
N MET A 109 9.75 10.77 1.88
CA MET A 109 8.57 11.20 2.67
C MET A 109 7.24 10.92 1.94
N TYR A 110 7.28 10.87 0.61
CA TYR A 110 6.13 10.63 -0.25
C TYR A 110 6.45 9.58 -1.30
N CYS A 111 5.45 8.82 -1.72
CA CYS A 111 5.61 7.85 -2.77
C CYS A 111 5.75 8.52 -4.13
N ALA A 112 6.83 8.21 -4.85
CA ALA A 112 7.07 8.76 -6.19
C ALA A 112 6.04 8.31 -7.25
N LYS A 113 5.24 7.27 -6.95
CA LYS A 113 4.23 6.73 -7.87
C LYS A 113 2.81 7.27 -7.61
N CYS A 114 2.41 7.42 -6.35
CA CYS A 114 1.03 7.78 -6.00
C CYS A 114 0.90 9.00 -5.09
N GLY A 115 2.00 9.60 -4.64
CA GLY A 115 1.98 10.76 -3.75
C GLY A 115 1.60 10.45 -2.29
N ASN A 116 1.22 9.22 -1.95
CA ASN A 116 0.89 8.86 -0.57
C ASN A 116 2.09 9.07 0.36
N GLN A 117 1.86 9.67 1.53
CA GLN A 117 2.90 9.87 2.54
C GLN A 117 3.41 8.51 3.04
N ILE A 118 4.72 8.41 3.23
CA ILE A 118 5.38 7.22 3.75
C ILE A 118 5.70 7.49 5.22
N LYS A 119 5.15 6.67 6.13
CA LYS A 119 5.40 6.81 7.57
C LYS A 119 6.87 6.51 7.87
N LYS A 120 7.54 7.36 8.65
CA LYS A 120 8.92 7.11 9.10
C LYS A 120 8.92 6.06 10.21
N ASP A 121 9.20 4.82 9.87
CA ASP A 121 9.69 3.84 10.85
C ASP A 121 11.20 4.00 10.93
N PHE A 122 11.69 4.76 11.92
CA PHE A 122 12.93 4.58 12.69
C PHE A 122 13.11 5.81 13.59
N GLU A 123 13.23 5.56 14.90
CA GLU A 123 13.57 6.54 15.92
C GLU A 123 14.88 7.24 15.56
N ASP A 124 14.79 8.54 15.30
CA ASP A 124 15.78 9.48 15.81
C ASP A 124 15.01 10.62 16.46
N TYR A 125 15.22 10.74 17.77
CA TYR A 125 14.68 11.76 18.63
C TYR A 125 15.17 13.15 18.18
N SER A 126 14.28 13.94 17.60
CA SER A 126 14.05 15.29 18.10
C SER A 126 12.62 15.69 17.73
N ALA A 127 11.82 15.91 18.77
CA ALA A 127 10.60 16.67 18.67
C ALA A 127 10.92 18.01 18.00
N GLU A 128 10.10 18.44 17.04
CA GLU A 128 9.36 19.71 17.13
C GLU A 128 8.03 19.54 16.40
N THR A 129 6.98 19.90 17.12
CA THR A 129 5.58 19.93 16.72
C THR A 129 5.29 21.04 15.71
N ASP A 130 4.09 20.94 15.15
CA ASP A 130 3.21 22.07 14.83
C ASP A 130 3.13 22.49 13.36
N SER A 131 2.00 22.13 12.76
CA SER A 131 1.07 23.14 12.27
C SER A 131 -0.27 22.48 11.98
N THR A 132 -1.19 22.63 12.93
CA THR A 132 -2.63 22.63 12.65
C THR A 132 -2.91 23.69 11.59
N VAL A 133 -3.33 23.30 10.39
CA VAL A 133 -3.99 24.23 9.49
C VAL A 133 -5.45 24.25 9.88
N GLU A 134 -5.79 25.19 10.76
CA GLU A 134 -7.16 25.69 10.89
C GLU A 134 -7.56 26.31 9.55
N ILE A 135 -8.46 25.65 8.82
CA ILE A 135 -9.19 26.31 7.73
C ILE A 135 -10.32 27.07 8.41
N GLN A 136 -10.14 28.38 8.58
CA GLN A 136 -11.22 29.27 8.99
C GLN A 136 -12.17 29.44 7.80
N ASP A 137 -13.38 28.90 7.97
CA ASP A 137 -14.55 29.16 7.13
C ASP A 137 -14.97 30.63 7.25
N ASP A 138 -14.51 31.49 6.33
CA ASP A 138 -15.09 32.82 6.14
C ASP A 138 -16.46 32.70 5.44
N LYS A 139 -17.51 32.40 6.22
CA LYS A 139 -18.90 32.73 5.84
C LYS A 139 -19.11 34.23 5.98
N LYS A 140 -19.14 34.96 4.86
CA LYS A 140 -19.80 36.28 4.82
C LYS A 140 -21.26 36.07 4.46
N GLU A 141 -22.09 36.10 5.51
CA GLU A 141 -23.53 36.24 5.43
C GLU A 141 -23.90 37.72 5.23
N GLU A 142 -25.06 37.89 4.61
CA GLU A 142 -25.70 39.06 4.03
C GLU A 142 -25.75 40.33 4.91
N ASP A 143 -25.51 41.49 4.29
CA ASP A 143 -26.11 42.76 4.71
C ASP A 143 -27.06 43.24 3.60
N LEU A 144 -28.33 42.84 3.71
CA LEU A 144 -29.46 43.52 3.10
C LEU A 144 -30.21 44.22 4.22
N GLN A 145 -30.11 45.56 4.30
CA GLN A 145 -31.12 46.39 4.94
C GLN A 145 -31.04 47.87 4.51
N GLN A 146 -32.18 48.33 3.99
CA GLN A 146 -32.65 49.69 3.68
C GLN A 146 -32.38 50.24 2.27
#